data_AF-A0A1M5JMK5-F1
#
_entry.id   AF-A0A1M5JMK5-F1
#
_cell.length_a   1.000
_cell.length_b   1.000
_cell.length_c   1.000
_cell.angle_alpha   90.00
_cell.angle_beta   90.00
_cell.angle_gamma   90.00
#
_symmetry.space_group_name_H-M   'P 1'
#
loop_
_entity.id
_entity.type
_entity.pdbx_description
1 polymer ?
#
loop_
_entity_poly.entity_id
_entity_poly.type
_entity_poly.pdbx_seq_one_letter_code
_entity_poly.pdbx_strand_id
1 'polypeptide(L)'
;MIIRELILEVGELKERIANLEKSMALYEEETRLPAVTENLFLQGESYEKLGRLYKEGYHVCPASFGQVRQGECLFCIAFMEKE
;
A
#
# COMPACT_ATOMS: atom_id res chain seq x y z
N MET A 1 -10.95 3.16 -45.51
CA MET A 1 -11.86 2.81 -44.39
C MET A 1 -11.17 2.77 -43.03
N ILE A 2 -9.87 2.49 -42.93
CA ILE A 2 -9.12 2.36 -41.66
C ILE A 2 -9.04 3.70 -40.87
N ILE A 3 -8.85 4.83 -41.54
CA ILE A 3 -8.73 6.15 -40.89
C ILE A 3 -10.00 6.52 -40.12
N ARG A 4 -11.19 6.20 -40.67
CA ARG A 4 -12.46 6.53 -40.02
C ARG A 4 -12.67 5.70 -38.74
N GLU A 5 -12.25 4.44 -38.76
CA GLU A 5 -12.34 3.53 -37.63
C GLU A 5 -11.42 3.97 -36.48
N LEU A 6 -10.16 4.30 -36.80
CA LEU A 6 -9.19 4.87 -35.85
C LEU A 6 -9.68 6.17 -35.21
N ILE A 7 -10.34 7.05 -35.98
CA ILE A 7 -10.88 8.32 -35.44
C ILE A 7 -11.98 8.04 -34.42
N LEU A 8 -12.82 7.03 -34.65
CA LEU A 8 -13.88 6.63 -33.72
C LEU A 8 -13.29 6.03 -32.44
N GLU A 9 -12.34 5.10 -32.57
CA GLU A 9 -11.65 4.48 -31.42
C GLU A 9 -10.91 5.53 -30.56
N VAL A 10 -10.20 6.47 -31.19
CA VAL A 10 -9.54 7.57 -30.47
C VAL A 10 -10.55 8.47 -29.77
N GLY A 11 -11.73 8.68 -30.36
CA GLY A 11 -12.83 9.40 -29.71
C GLY A 11 -13.31 8.71 -28.45
N GLU A 12 -13.60 7.42 -28.52
CA GLU A 12 -14.06 6.61 -27.40
C GLU A 12 -13.01 6.51 -26.27
N LEU A 13 -11.74 6.37 -26.63
CA LEU A 13 -10.64 6.33 -25.67
C LEU A 13 -10.50 7.66 -24.93
N LYS A 14 -10.65 8.80 -25.61
CA LYS A 14 -10.61 10.12 -24.97
C LYS A 14 -11.76 10.31 -23.99
N GLU A 15 -12.96 9.84 -24.33
CA GLU A 15 -14.11 9.90 -23.43
C GLU A 15 -13.90 9.04 -22.18
N ARG A 16 -13.35 7.82 -22.34
CA ARG A 16 -13.00 6.96 -21.21
C ARG A 16 -11.96 7.59 -20.30
N ILE A 17 -10.92 8.22 -20.86
CA ILE A 17 -9.89 8.94 -20.08
C ILE A 17 -10.53 10.08 -19.28
N ALA A 18 -11.35 10.92 -19.91
CA ALA A 18 -12.00 12.04 -19.24
C ALA A 18 -12.91 11.58 -18.07
N ASN A 19 -13.61 10.46 -18.25
CA ASN A 19 -14.44 9.87 -17.20
C ASN A 19 -13.61 9.29 -16.05
N LEU A 20 -12.49 8.63 -16.36
CA LEU A 20 -11.56 8.09 -15.36
C LEU A 20 -10.91 9.22 -14.55
N GLU A 21 -10.41 10.26 -15.22
CA GLU A 21 -9.84 11.45 -14.57
C GLU A 21 -10.85 12.12 -13.63
N LYS A 22 -12.11 12.24 -14.06
CA LYS A 22 -13.20 12.75 -13.21
C LYS A 22 -13.47 11.85 -12.00
N SER A 23 -13.49 10.54 -12.20
CA SER A 23 -13.66 9.59 -11.09
C SER A 23 -12.49 9.63 -10.09
N MET A 24 -11.25 9.75 -10.58
CA MET A 24 -10.07 9.91 -9.74
C MET A 24 -10.12 11.19 -8.92
N ALA A 25 -10.53 12.32 -9.51
CA ALA A 25 -10.70 13.58 -8.78
C ALA A 25 -11.72 13.47 -7.63
N LEU A 26 -12.81 12.71 -7.85
CA LEU A 26 -13.81 12.45 -6.80
C LEU A 26 -13.25 11.53 -5.72
N TYR A 27 -12.50 10.48 -6.09
CA TYR A 27 -11.83 9.60 -5.13
C TYR A 27 -10.78 10.36 -4.29
N GLU A 28 -10.02 11.27 -4.88
CA GLU A 28 -9.06 12.15 -4.18
C GLU A 28 -9.77 13.11 -3.21
N GLU A 29 -10.95 13.60 -3.57
CA GLU A 29 -11.76 14.44 -2.68
C GLU A 29 -12.36 13.64 -1.51
N GLU A 30 -12.73 12.38 -1.74
CA GLU A 30 -13.28 11.49 -0.73
C GLU A 30 -12.20 10.89 0.20
N THR A 31 -10.96 10.77 -0.27
CA THR A 31 -9.79 10.38 0.55
C THR A 31 -9.12 11.55 1.28
N ARG A 32 -9.65 12.78 1.17
CA ARG A 32 -9.18 13.96 1.93
C ARG A 32 -9.68 14.03 3.39
N LEU A 33 -10.19 12.93 3.95
CA LEU A 33 -10.18 12.75 5.40
C LEU A 33 -8.72 12.78 5.90
N PRO A 34 -8.44 13.20 7.14
CA PRO A 34 -7.06 13.32 7.60
C PRO A 34 -6.41 11.92 7.64
N ALA A 35 -5.70 11.58 6.57
CA ALA A 35 -4.97 10.32 6.39
C ALA A 35 -3.90 10.08 7.47
N VAL A 36 -3.65 11.07 8.34
CA VAL A 36 -2.75 10.99 9.48
C VAL A 36 -3.31 10.05 10.55
N THR A 37 -4.59 10.14 10.92
CA THR A 37 -5.13 9.29 12.00
C THR A 37 -5.35 7.85 11.56
N GLU A 38 -5.80 7.61 10.33
CA GLU A 38 -6.05 6.25 9.83
C GLU A 38 -4.75 5.48 9.55
N ASN A 39 -3.73 6.11 8.94
CA ASN A 39 -2.44 5.43 8.74
C ASN A 39 -1.74 5.10 10.06
N LEU A 40 -1.79 5.97 11.07
CA LEU A 40 -1.23 5.68 12.39
C LEU A 40 -1.96 4.52 13.10
N PHE A 41 -3.29 4.46 13.00
CA PHE A 41 -4.07 3.34 13.56
C PHE A 41 -3.82 2.02 12.81
N LEU A 42 -3.77 2.06 11.47
CA LEU A 42 -3.48 0.90 10.62
C LEU A 42 -2.02 0.43 10.78
N GLN A 43 -1.06 1.35 10.94
CA GLN A 43 0.31 1.03 11.33
C GLN A 43 0.32 0.37 12.71
N GLY A 44 -0.37 0.93 13.70
CA GLY A 44 -0.45 0.36 15.05
C GLY A 44 -0.95 -1.09 15.09
N GLU A 45 -2.03 -1.40 14.36
CA GLU A 45 -2.52 -2.79 14.25
C GLU A 45 -1.55 -3.72 13.52
N SER A 46 -0.87 -3.22 12.49
CA SER A 46 0.14 -3.98 11.74
C SER A 46 1.38 -4.28 12.61
N TYR A 47 1.86 -3.29 13.37
CA TYR A 47 2.97 -3.44 14.31
C TYR A 47 2.61 -4.34 15.49
N GLU A 48 1.37 -4.33 15.97
CA GLU A 48 0.95 -5.26 17.02
C GLU A 48 1.06 -6.71 16.57
N LYS A 49 0.63 -7.00 15.33
CA LYS A 49 0.74 -8.34 14.73
C LYS A 49 2.19 -8.77 14.55
N LEU A 50 3.05 -7.88 14.08
CA LEU A 50 4.48 -8.12 13.96
C LEU A 50 5.14 -8.35 15.34
N GLY A 51 4.73 -7.58 16.35
CA GLY A 51 5.19 -7.74 17.72
C GLY A 51 4.86 -9.12 18.31
N ARG A 52 3.71 -9.71 17.94
CA ARG A 52 3.35 -11.09 18.33
C ARG A 52 4.30 -12.11 17.70
N LEU A 53 4.52 -12.02 16.39
CA LEU A 53 5.47 -12.89 15.68
C LEU A 53 6.88 -12.78 16.25
N TYR A 54 7.34 -11.57 16.56
CA TYR A 54 8.65 -11.35 17.18
C TYR A 54 8.77 -12.02 18.56
N LYS A 55 7.72 -11.95 19.39
CA LYS A 55 7.65 -12.57 20.72
C LYS A 55 7.57 -14.10 20.65
N GLU A 56 6.89 -14.64 19.65
CA GLU A 56 6.83 -16.08 19.37
C GLU A 56 8.17 -16.65 18.87
N GLY A 57 9.14 -15.78 18.58
CA GLY A 57 10.47 -16.16 18.17
C GLY A 57 10.65 -16.19 16.65
N TYR A 58 9.77 -15.57 15.88
CA TYR A 58 9.94 -15.42 14.43
C TYR A 58 10.67 -14.13 14.06
N HIS A 59 11.32 -14.15 12.89
CA HIS A 59 11.90 -12.96 12.28
C HIS A 59 10.79 -12.07 11.70
N VAL A 60 10.86 -10.76 12.00
CA VAL A 60 9.99 -9.73 11.42
C VAL A 60 10.72 -8.83 10.43
N CYS A 61 12.04 -8.97 10.32
CA CYS A 61 12.83 -8.23 9.35
C CYS A 61 12.64 -8.80 7.94
N PRO A 62 12.73 -7.95 6.89
CA PRO A 62 12.60 -8.40 5.50
C PRO A 62 13.59 -9.51 5.10
N ALA A 63 14.77 -9.56 5.74
CA ALA A 63 15.82 -10.50 5.41
C ALA A 63 15.48 -11.97 5.73
N SER A 64 14.57 -12.23 6.67
CA SER A 64 14.27 -13.59 7.14
C SER A 64 12.83 -13.76 7.61
N PHE A 65 11.91 -12.92 7.13
CA PHE A 65 10.53 -12.85 7.63
C PHE A 65 9.85 -14.21 7.79
N GLY A 66 9.23 -14.44 8.95
CA GLY A 66 8.47 -15.66 9.27
C GLY A 66 9.32 -16.90 9.58
N GLN A 67 10.65 -16.82 9.52
CA GLN A 67 11.52 -17.92 9.94
C GLN A 67 11.74 -17.91 11.45
N VAL A 68 12.03 -19.07 12.04
CA VAL A 68 12.33 -19.19 13.48
C VAL A 68 13.70 -18.61 13.76
N ARG A 69 13.78 -17.71 14.75
CA ARG A 69 15.01 -17.11 15.23
C ARG A 69 15.81 -18.12 16.04
N GLN A 70 17.10 -18.19 15.73
CA GLN A 70 18.07 -18.96 16.52
C GLN A 70 18.83 -18.08 17.54
N GLY A 71 18.38 -16.83 17.75
CA GLY A 71 19.01 -15.86 18.65
C GLY A 71 18.49 -14.43 18.47
N GLU A 72 19.28 -13.46 18.90
CA GLU A 72 19.02 -12.03 18.65
C GLU A 72 19.33 -11.67 17.20
N CYS A 73 18.50 -10.81 16.61
CA CYS A 73 18.66 -10.33 15.24
C CYS A 73 18.62 -8.81 15.24
N LEU A 74 19.76 -8.18 14.98
CA LEU A 74 19.91 -6.72 14.93
C LEU A 74 18.94 -6.07 13.93
N PHE A 75 18.62 -6.76 12.82
CA PHE A 75 17.65 -6.27 11.85
C PHE A 75 16.21 -6.27 12.37
N CYS A 76 15.83 -7.24 13.21
CA CYS A 76 14.52 -7.22 13.86
C CYS A 76 14.43 -6.08 14.88
N ILE A 77 15.50 -5.85 15.65
CA ILE A 77 15.56 -4.75 16.63
C ILE A 77 15.44 -3.40 15.92
N ALA A 78 16.29 -3.16 14.92
CA ALA A 78 16.26 -1.94 14.12
C ALA A 78 14.93 -1.73 13.39
N PHE A 79 14.24 -2.81 12.99
CA PHE A 79 12.93 -2.72 12.37
C PHE A 79 11.82 -2.34 13.36
N MET A 80 11.96 -2.74 14.63
CA MET A 80 11.01 -2.40 15.71
C MET A 80 11.29 -1.03 16.35
N GLU A 81 12.52 -0.51 16.26
CA GLU A 81 12.93 0.80 16.81
C GLU A 81 12.74 1.97 15.83
N LYS A 82 12.46 1.71 14.54
CA LYS A 82 12.39 2.75 13.50
C LYS A 82 11.06 3.51 13.46
N GLU A 83 10.19 3.34 14.46
CA GLU A 83 8.98 4.13 14.69
C GLU A 83 9.06 4.90 16.02
#